data_AF-A0A7H0IS11-F1
#
_entry.id   AF-A0A7H0IS11-F1
#
_cell.length_a   1.000
_cell.length_b   1.000
_cell.length_c   1.000
_cell.angle_alpha   90.00
_cell.angle_beta   90.00
_cell.angle_gamma   90.00
#
_symmetry.space_group_name_H-M   'P 1'
#
loop_
_entity.id
_entity.type
_entity.pdbx_description
1 polymer ?
#
loop_
_entity_poly.entity_id
_entity_poly.type
_entity_poly.pdbx_seq_one_letter_code
_entity_poly.pdbx_strand_id
1 'polypeptide(L)'
;MRKALARRQPLPEEFFVPLIEAAVHDPDPSFNRQFVEPALRAFGRRRVQSALLDRLRTGTNPERAGVARAWYWTGLPKAAQDRAPDVVAAWNEAALREFVGNDDLDVRRCLIPGLWLYAPAHSPELRPLVDRAVAIARAHPDDYIRHRVDHQVHG
;
A
#
# COMPACT_ATOMS: atom_id res chain seq x y z
N MET A 1 -0.50 -11.57 36.55
CA MET A 1 0.35 -11.97 35.40
C MET A 1 0.26 -10.97 34.23
N ARG A 2 0.61 -9.70 34.43
CA ARG A 2 0.49 -8.63 33.40
C ARG A 2 1.84 -8.04 32.94
N LYS A 3 2.96 -8.70 33.24
CA LYS A 3 4.33 -8.21 33.00
C LYS A 3 5.23 -9.13 32.16
N ALA A 4 4.66 -10.06 31.38
CA ALA A 4 5.43 -11.03 30.60
C ALA A 4 5.35 -10.89 29.06
N LEU A 5 4.51 -10.01 28.51
CA LEU A 5 4.30 -9.89 27.05
C LEU A 5 5.06 -8.72 26.39
N ALA A 6 5.96 -8.04 27.12
CA ALA A 6 6.67 -6.87 26.62
C ALA A 6 8.11 -7.14 26.15
N ARG A 7 8.59 -8.39 26.18
CA ARG A 7 9.89 -8.73 25.59
C ARG A 7 9.70 -9.01 24.11
N ARG A 8 9.69 -7.92 23.32
CA ARG A 8 10.02 -7.96 21.89
C ARG A 8 11.41 -8.57 21.76
N GLN A 9 11.51 -9.84 21.42
CA GLN A 9 12.76 -10.34 20.90
C GLN A 9 12.95 -9.68 19.52
N PRO A 10 14.04 -8.93 19.30
CA PRO A 10 14.32 -8.42 17.96
C PRO A 10 14.47 -9.63 17.03
N LEU A 11 13.75 -9.61 15.91
CA LEU A 11 14.01 -10.61 14.86
C LEU A 11 15.39 -10.32 14.28
N PRO A 12 16.19 -11.36 13.99
CA PRO A 12 17.44 -11.19 13.26
C PRO A 12 17.23 -10.47 11.92
N GLU A 13 18.24 -9.73 11.51
CA GLU A 13 18.22 -8.88 10.31
C GLU A 13 17.95 -9.70 9.03
N GLU A 14 18.40 -10.96 8.99
CA GLU A 14 18.15 -11.88 7.87
C GLU A 14 16.66 -12.18 7.62
N PHE A 15 15.78 -11.93 8.59
CA PHE A 15 14.34 -12.13 8.41
C PHE A 15 13.64 -10.97 7.70
N PHE A 16 14.29 -9.81 7.55
CA PHE A 16 13.64 -8.66 6.94
C PHE A 16 13.19 -8.96 5.50
N VAL A 17 14.12 -9.39 4.64
CA VAL A 17 13.82 -9.67 3.22
C VAL A 17 12.79 -10.80 3.08
N PRO A 18 12.95 -11.98 3.70
CA PRO A 18 11.96 -13.05 3.62
C PRO A 18 10.54 -12.63 4.06
N LEU A 19 10.41 -11.77 5.08
CA LEU A 19 9.10 -11.28 5.51
C LEU A 19 8.47 -10.34 4.48
N ILE A 20 9.25 -9.48 3.84
CA ILE A 20 8.76 -8.62 2.76
C ILE A 20 8.35 -9.48 1.55
N GLU A 21 9.20 -10.42 1.11
CA GLU A 21 8.86 -11.30 -0.01
C GLU A 21 7.60 -12.12 0.26
N ALA A 22 7.48 -12.71 1.45
CA ALA A 22 6.30 -13.46 1.84
C ALA A 22 5.04 -12.58 1.83
N ALA A 23 5.13 -11.34 2.34
CA ALA A 23 4.01 -10.41 2.30
C ALA A 23 3.59 -10.01 0.88
N VAL A 24 4.53 -9.91 -0.06
CA VAL A 24 4.29 -9.52 -1.45
C VAL A 24 3.75 -10.68 -2.28
N HIS A 25 4.30 -11.89 -2.13
CA HIS A 25 3.96 -13.03 -2.97
C HIS A 25 2.75 -13.82 -2.48
N ASP A 26 2.27 -13.59 -1.25
CA ASP A 26 1.08 -14.26 -0.75
C ASP A 26 -0.19 -13.78 -1.50
N PRO A 27 -0.94 -14.68 -2.14
CA PRO A 27 -2.14 -14.32 -2.89
C PRO A 27 -3.33 -13.96 -1.98
N ASP A 28 -3.32 -14.36 -0.71
CA ASP A 28 -4.40 -14.06 0.24
C ASP A 28 -4.11 -12.76 1.00
N PRO A 29 -4.86 -11.67 0.72
CA PRO A 29 -4.69 -10.39 1.42
C PRO A 29 -4.96 -10.46 2.93
N SER A 30 -5.66 -11.47 3.43
CA SER A 30 -5.87 -11.67 4.87
C SER A 30 -4.68 -12.37 5.51
N PHE A 31 -4.02 -13.28 4.77
CA PHE A 31 -2.89 -14.05 5.27
C PHE A 31 -1.58 -13.27 5.19
N ASN A 32 -1.39 -12.42 4.19
CA ASN A 32 -0.18 -11.62 4.05
C ASN A 32 0.09 -10.69 5.26
N ARG A 33 -0.97 -10.32 6.00
CA ARG A 33 -0.92 -9.60 7.27
C ARG A 33 -0.04 -10.28 8.31
N GLN A 34 0.01 -11.61 8.30
CA GLN A 34 0.83 -12.41 9.22
C GLN A 34 2.33 -12.20 9.01
N PHE A 35 2.75 -11.70 7.85
CA PHE A 35 4.14 -11.32 7.57
C PHE A 35 4.39 -9.82 7.78
N VAL A 36 3.41 -8.97 7.40
CA VAL A 36 3.52 -7.51 7.58
C VAL A 36 3.57 -7.13 9.05
N GLU A 37 2.72 -7.71 9.91
CA GLU A 37 2.69 -7.34 11.32
C GLU A 37 3.99 -7.64 12.08
N PRO A 38 4.61 -8.83 11.96
CA PRO A 38 5.93 -9.08 12.53
C PRO A 38 7.00 -8.14 11.98
N ALA A 39 6.99 -7.88 10.67
CA ALA A 39 7.95 -6.97 10.05
C ALA A 39 7.88 -5.55 10.65
N LEU A 40 6.66 -5.03 10.81
CA LEU A 40 6.44 -3.73 11.45
C LEU A 40 6.92 -3.70 12.91
N ARG A 41 6.69 -4.78 13.66
CA ARG A 41 7.09 -4.86 15.09
C ARG A 41 8.59 -4.96 15.28
N ALA A 42 9.30 -5.62 14.36
CA ALA A 42 10.73 -5.88 14.46
C ALA A 42 11.59 -4.80 13.79
N PHE A 43 11.19 -4.30 12.63
CA PHE A 43 12.03 -3.45 11.76
C PHE A 43 11.53 -2.01 11.61
N GLY A 44 10.34 -1.70 12.16
CA GLY A 44 9.75 -0.37 12.11
C GLY A 44 9.02 -0.06 10.81
N ARG A 45 8.05 0.86 10.90
CA ARG A 45 7.13 1.19 9.81
C ARG A 45 7.84 1.83 8.63
N ARG A 46 8.72 2.80 8.88
CA ARG A 46 9.45 3.51 7.81
C ARG A 46 10.16 2.51 6.90
N ARG A 47 10.91 1.58 7.49
CA ARG A 47 11.71 0.61 6.74
C ARG A 47 10.85 -0.34 5.91
N VAL A 48 9.77 -0.87 6.51
CA VAL A 48 8.81 -1.74 5.80
C VAL A 48 8.14 -0.99 4.66
N GLN A 49 7.66 0.23 4.90
CA GLN A 49 7.02 1.05 3.86
C GLN A 49 8.00 1.42 2.74
N SER A 50 9.24 1.80 3.05
CA SER A 50 10.24 2.06 2.01
C SER A 50 10.48 0.85 1.12
N ALA A 51 10.60 -0.35 1.70
CA ALA A 51 10.81 -1.58 0.91
C ALA A 51 9.62 -1.90 -0.01
N LEU A 52 8.38 -1.73 0.49
CA LEU A 52 7.18 -1.90 -0.32
C LEU A 52 7.08 -0.84 -1.43
N LEU A 53 7.40 0.42 -1.13
CA LEU A 53 7.44 1.50 -2.13
C LEU A 53 8.45 1.21 -3.23
N ASP A 54 9.65 0.74 -2.88
CA ASP A 54 10.67 0.39 -3.86
C ASP A 54 10.19 -0.76 -4.75
N ARG A 55 9.55 -1.79 -4.17
CA ARG A 55 8.97 -2.90 -4.94
C ARG A 55 7.80 -2.48 -5.81
N LEU A 56 6.96 -1.52 -5.40
CA LEU A 56 5.92 -0.97 -6.28
C LEU A 56 6.54 -0.38 -7.56
N ARG A 57 7.66 0.33 -7.41
CA ARG A 57 8.34 1.00 -8.53
C ARG A 57 9.04 0.03 -9.47
N THR A 58 9.69 -1.00 -8.94
CA THR A 58 10.59 -1.87 -9.72
C THR A 58 10.04 -3.27 -10.02
N GLY A 59 9.00 -3.70 -9.30
CA GLY A 59 8.45 -5.05 -9.42
C GLY A 59 7.62 -5.29 -10.67
N THR A 60 7.37 -6.57 -10.92
CA THR A 60 6.41 -7.09 -11.91
C THR A 60 4.97 -6.80 -11.49
N ASN A 61 4.00 -6.96 -12.40
CA ASN A 61 2.57 -6.76 -12.08
C ASN A 61 2.08 -7.61 -10.88
N PRO A 62 2.39 -8.92 -10.79
CA PRO A 62 2.02 -9.71 -9.62
C PRO A 62 2.60 -9.15 -8.32
N GLU A 63 3.86 -8.70 -8.34
CA GLU A 63 4.51 -8.08 -7.17
C GLU A 63 3.86 -6.76 -6.81
N ARG A 64 3.53 -5.90 -7.79
CA ARG A 64 2.86 -4.61 -7.55
C ARG A 64 1.48 -4.79 -6.92
N ALA A 65 0.71 -5.77 -7.39
CA ALA A 65 -0.58 -6.10 -6.80
C ALA A 65 -0.42 -6.63 -5.36
N GLY A 66 0.56 -7.52 -5.14
CA GLY A 66 0.92 -8.02 -3.82
C GLY A 66 1.36 -6.94 -2.83
N VAL A 67 2.21 -6.02 -3.30
CA VAL A 67 2.66 -4.85 -2.57
C VAL A 67 1.49 -3.95 -2.16
N ALA A 68 0.53 -3.70 -3.06
CA ALA A 68 -0.67 -2.93 -2.73
C ALA A 68 -1.52 -3.60 -1.64
N ARG A 69 -1.69 -4.93 -1.69
CA ARG A 69 -2.34 -5.70 -0.62
C ARG A 69 -1.58 -5.59 0.70
N ALA A 70 -0.25 -5.71 0.69
CA ALA A 70 0.59 -5.63 1.89
C ALA A 70 0.59 -4.22 2.50
N TRP A 71 0.62 -3.18 1.67
CA TRP A 71 0.69 -1.78 2.08
C TRP A 71 -0.50 -1.39 2.96
N TYR A 72 -1.71 -1.88 2.67
CA TYR A 72 -2.91 -1.63 3.46
C TYR A 72 -2.70 -1.89 4.96
N TRP A 73 -2.05 -3.01 5.30
CA TRP A 73 -1.76 -3.39 6.68
C TRP A 73 -0.72 -2.48 7.35
N THR A 74 0.10 -1.78 6.56
CA THR A 74 1.04 -0.76 7.07
C THR A 74 0.37 0.56 7.41
N GLY A 75 -0.93 0.74 7.17
CA GLY A 75 -1.68 1.92 7.58
C GLY A 75 -2.35 1.78 8.96
N LEU A 76 -2.50 0.55 9.47
CA LEU A 76 -3.30 0.31 10.66
C LEU A 76 -2.64 0.85 11.94
N PRO A 77 -3.44 1.44 12.85
CA PRO A 77 -2.95 2.05 14.08
C PRO A 77 -2.46 0.99 15.07
N LYS A 78 -1.20 1.09 15.51
CA LYS A 78 -0.68 0.38 16.71
C LYS A 78 0.17 1.25 17.65
N ALA A 79 0.79 2.34 17.16
CA ALA A 79 1.35 3.42 17.96
C ALA A 79 1.65 4.62 17.05
N ALA A 80 1.33 5.85 17.47
CA ALA A 80 1.50 7.06 16.66
C ALA A 80 2.98 7.48 16.48
N GLN A 81 3.90 6.94 17.29
CA GLN A 81 5.31 7.36 17.34
C GLN A 81 6.18 6.95 16.14
N ASP A 82 5.68 6.14 15.20
CA ASP A 82 6.45 5.64 14.05
C ASP A 82 5.67 5.84 12.74
N ARG A 83 5.19 7.07 12.50
CA ARG A 83 4.63 7.46 11.20
C ARG A 83 5.75 7.93 10.27
N ALA A 84 5.68 7.56 9.00
CA ALA A 84 6.60 8.00 7.95
C ALA A 84 5.84 8.81 6.89
N PRO A 85 5.42 10.06 7.20
CA PRO A 85 4.53 10.84 6.33
C PRO A 85 5.13 11.12 4.95
N ASP A 86 6.45 11.28 4.86
CA ASP A 86 7.19 11.43 3.61
C ASP A 86 7.11 10.16 2.73
N VAL A 87 7.25 8.98 3.34
CA VAL A 87 7.13 7.69 2.62
C VAL A 87 5.68 7.45 2.18
N VAL A 88 4.71 7.85 3.00
CA VAL A 88 3.28 7.78 2.63
C VAL A 88 2.95 8.74 1.48
N ALA A 89 3.48 9.96 1.48
CA ALA A 89 3.31 10.89 0.38
C ALA A 89 3.92 10.34 -0.92
N ALA A 90 5.14 9.80 -0.84
CA ALA A 90 5.81 9.17 -1.98
C ALA A 90 5.07 7.92 -2.49
N TRP A 91 4.45 7.15 -1.60
CA TRP A 91 3.56 6.05 -1.95
C TRP A 91 2.32 6.54 -2.70
N ASN A 92 1.63 7.54 -2.18
CA ASN A 92 0.41 8.05 -2.81
C ASN A 92 0.68 8.50 -4.25
N GLU A 93 1.77 9.23 -4.46
CA GLU A 93 2.20 9.65 -5.80
C GLU A 93 2.56 8.45 -6.70
N ALA A 94 3.34 7.49 -6.19
CA ALA A 94 3.73 6.31 -6.95
C ALA A 94 2.53 5.43 -7.32
N ALA A 95 1.63 5.19 -6.37
CA ALA A 95 0.41 4.41 -6.57
C ALA A 95 -0.55 5.07 -7.57
N LEU A 96 -0.69 6.40 -7.53
CA LEU A 96 -1.47 7.14 -8.53
C LEU A 96 -0.87 7.01 -9.93
N ARG A 97 0.45 7.19 -10.06
CA ARG A 97 1.12 7.02 -11.36
C ARG A 97 1.00 5.60 -11.88
N GLU A 98 1.17 4.61 -11.00
CA GLU A 98 1.06 3.20 -11.36
C GLU A 98 -0.36 2.86 -11.83
N PHE A 99 -1.40 3.31 -11.11
CA PHE A 99 -2.79 3.09 -11.51
C PHE A 99 -3.11 3.68 -12.89
N VAL A 100 -2.60 4.88 -13.17
CA VAL A 100 -2.81 5.57 -14.46
C VAL A 100 -2.00 4.93 -15.59
N GLY A 101 -0.77 4.50 -15.32
CA GLY A 101 0.18 4.01 -16.32
C GLY A 101 0.15 2.50 -16.59
N ASN A 102 -0.51 1.71 -15.74
CA ASN A 102 -0.57 0.26 -15.86
C ASN A 102 -2.00 -0.21 -16.14
N ASP A 103 -2.18 -0.99 -17.22
CA ASP A 103 -3.47 -1.53 -17.64
C ASP A 103 -3.80 -2.90 -17.02
N ASP A 104 -2.89 -3.47 -16.22
CA ASP A 104 -3.10 -4.73 -15.54
C ASP A 104 -4.25 -4.66 -14.54
N LEU A 105 -5.21 -5.58 -14.72
CA LEU A 105 -6.44 -5.59 -13.94
C LEU A 105 -6.21 -5.84 -12.45
N ASP A 106 -5.31 -6.77 -12.08
CA ASP A 106 -5.07 -7.10 -10.68
C ASP A 106 -4.36 -5.95 -9.97
N VAL A 107 -3.39 -5.33 -10.65
CA VAL A 107 -2.71 -4.12 -10.16
C VAL A 107 -3.73 -3.01 -9.88
N ARG A 108 -4.62 -2.71 -10.84
CA ARG A 108 -5.64 -1.66 -10.67
C ARG A 108 -6.62 -1.98 -9.55
N ARG A 109 -7.11 -3.22 -9.47
CA ARG A 109 -8.02 -3.66 -8.40
C ARG A 109 -7.38 -3.57 -7.01
N CYS A 110 -6.09 -3.88 -6.90
CA CYS A 110 -5.38 -3.83 -5.62
C CYS A 110 -5.00 -2.40 -5.20
N LEU A 111 -4.70 -1.51 -6.16
CA LEU A 111 -4.33 -0.12 -5.87
C LEU A 111 -5.54 0.76 -5.54
N ILE A 112 -6.63 0.65 -6.31
CA ILE A 112 -7.77 1.59 -6.21
C ILE A 112 -8.29 1.81 -4.79
N PRO A 113 -8.38 0.80 -3.89
CA PRO A 113 -8.92 1.01 -2.55
C PRO A 113 -8.06 1.91 -1.66
N GLY A 114 -6.76 2.00 -1.95
CA GLY A 114 -5.80 2.81 -1.22
C GLY A 114 -5.57 4.21 -1.80
N LEU A 115 -6.15 4.53 -2.96
CA LEU A 115 -5.96 5.85 -3.59
C LEU A 115 -6.85 6.91 -2.95
N TRP A 116 -6.26 8.07 -2.64
CA TRP A 116 -7.02 9.27 -2.31
C TRP A 116 -7.46 9.96 -3.60
N LEU A 117 -8.72 9.77 -4.01
CA LEU A 117 -9.24 10.27 -5.28
C LEU A 117 -10.01 11.60 -5.15
N TYR A 118 -9.79 12.33 -4.07
CA TYR A 118 -10.31 13.68 -3.86
C TYR A 118 -9.26 14.73 -4.25
N ALA A 119 -9.35 15.25 -5.48
CA ALA A 119 -8.34 16.16 -6.06
C ALA A 119 -7.98 17.38 -5.19
N PRO A 120 -8.92 18.07 -4.50
CA PRO A 120 -8.58 19.22 -3.65
C PRO A 120 -7.67 18.90 -2.46
N ALA A 121 -7.55 17.63 -2.04
CA ALA A 121 -6.60 17.22 -0.99
C ALA A 121 -5.15 17.08 -1.48
N HIS A 122 -4.90 17.23 -2.79
CA HIS A 122 -3.57 17.07 -3.38
C HIS A 122 -2.95 18.41 -3.79
N SER A 123 -1.61 18.39 -3.90
CA SER A 123 -0.85 19.52 -4.44
C SER A 123 -1.26 19.80 -5.89
N PRO A 124 -1.19 21.06 -6.37
CA PRO A 124 -1.63 21.42 -7.72
C PRO A 124 -1.05 20.55 -8.84
N GLU A 125 0.18 20.08 -8.67
CA GLU A 125 0.90 19.24 -9.64
C GLU A 125 0.31 17.83 -9.75
N LEU A 126 -0.28 17.30 -8.69
CA LEU A 126 -0.87 15.95 -8.66
C LEU A 126 -2.35 15.94 -9.04
N ARG A 127 -3.05 17.08 -8.99
CA ARG A 127 -4.49 17.16 -9.32
C ARG A 127 -4.82 16.61 -10.72
N PRO A 128 -4.08 16.94 -11.80
CA PRO A 128 -4.37 16.37 -13.12
C PRO A 128 -4.22 14.84 -13.17
N LEU A 129 -3.30 14.29 -12.38
CA LEU A 129 -3.10 12.85 -12.29
C LEU A 129 -4.27 12.17 -11.56
N VAL A 130 -4.81 12.80 -10.52
CA VAL A 130 -6.02 12.35 -9.82
C VAL A 130 -7.22 12.37 -10.76
N ASP A 131 -7.43 13.47 -11.50
CA ASP A 131 -8.52 13.58 -12.48
C ASP A 131 -8.42 12.49 -13.54
N ARG A 132 -7.19 12.19 -13.99
CA ARG A 132 -6.94 11.10 -14.94
C ARG A 132 -7.26 9.73 -14.35
N ALA A 133 -6.86 9.47 -13.10
CA ALA A 133 -7.18 8.22 -12.40
C ALA A 133 -8.70 8.04 -12.27
N VAL A 134 -9.43 9.11 -11.90
CA VAL A 134 -10.90 9.08 -11.80
C VAL A 134 -11.54 8.80 -13.17
N ALA A 135 -11.07 9.45 -14.23
CA ALA A 135 -11.58 9.23 -15.59
C ALA A 135 -11.36 7.77 -16.04
N ILE A 136 -10.18 7.20 -15.81
CA ILE A 136 -9.87 5.80 -16.10
C ILE A 136 -10.79 4.87 -15.31
N ALA A 137 -10.94 5.11 -14.01
CA ALA A 137 -11.75 4.25 -13.15
C ALA A 137 -13.23 4.24 -13.54
N ARG A 138 -13.82 5.41 -13.84
CA ARG A 138 -15.22 5.53 -14.27
C ARG A 138 -15.50 4.87 -15.62
N ALA A 139 -14.54 4.95 -16.55
CA ALA A 139 -14.66 4.35 -17.87
C ALA A 139 -14.24 2.87 -17.91
N HIS A 140 -13.77 2.29 -16.79
CA HIS A 140 -13.21 0.94 -16.78
C HIS A 140 -14.29 -0.12 -17.06
N PRO A 141 -14.01 -1.18 -17.84
CA PRO A 141 -14.94 -2.29 -18.04
C PRO A 141 -15.18 -3.14 -16.78
N ASP A 142 -14.48 -2.87 -15.67
CA ASP A 142 -14.53 -3.67 -14.45
C ASP A 142 -15.47 -3.00 -13.44
N ASP A 143 -16.51 -3.72 -13.02
CA ASP A 143 -17.53 -3.20 -12.11
C ASP A 143 -16.97 -2.82 -10.74
N TYR A 144 -15.99 -3.58 -10.24
CA TYR A 144 -15.37 -3.30 -8.96
C TYR A 144 -14.63 -1.95 -9.00
N ILE A 145 -13.79 -1.73 -10.02
CA ILE A 145 -13.06 -0.47 -10.19
C ILE A 145 -14.03 0.73 -10.30
N ARG A 146 -15.10 0.60 -11.10
CA ARG A 146 -16.13 1.65 -11.24
C ARG A 146 -16.82 1.94 -9.90
N HIS A 147 -17.23 0.89 -9.20
CA HIS A 147 -17.89 1.04 -7.91
C HIS A 147 -16.98 1.72 -6.87
N ARG A 148 -15.69 1.37 -6.83
CA ARG A 148 -14.73 1.93 -5.87
C ARG A 148 -14.52 3.42 -6.05
N VAL A 149 -14.40 3.92 -7.28
CA VAL A 149 -14.16 5.35 -7.52
C VAL A 149 -15.33 6.22 -7.05
N ASP A 150 -16.58 5.76 -7.21
CA ASP A 150 -17.76 6.55 -6.82
C ASP A 150 -17.80 6.84 -5.31
N HIS A 151 -17.26 5.95 -4.48
CA HIS A 151 -17.14 6.17 -3.03
C HIS A 151 -15.97 7.07 -2.62
N GLN A 152 -14.98 7.27 -3.49
CA GLN A 152 -13.69 7.89 -3.14
C GLN A 152 -13.52 9.33 -3.64
N VAL A 153 -14.41 9.81 -4.50
CA VAL A 153 -14.36 11.17 -5.08
C VAL A 153 -15.09 12.22 -4.26
N HIS A 154 -15.78 11.81 -3.19
CA HIS A 154 -16.50 12.68 -2.25
C HIS A 154 -15.73 12.64 -0.92
N GLY A 155 -15.26 13.80 -0.45
CA GLY A 155 -14.46 13.93 0.77
C GLY A 155 -15.22 13.57 2.04
#